data_AF-A0A661N815-F1
#
_entry.id   AF-A0A661N815-F1
#
_cell.length_a   1.000
_cell.length_b   1.000
_cell.length_c   1.000
_cell.angle_alpha   90.00
_cell.angle_beta   90.00
_cell.angle_gamma   90.00
#
_symmetry.space_group_name_H-M   'P 1'
#
loop_
_entity.id
_entity.type
_entity.pdbx_description
1 polymer ?
#
loop_
_entity_poly.entity_id
_entity_poly.type
_entity_poly.pdbx_seq_one_letter_code
_entity_poly.pdbx_strand_id
1 'polypeptide(L)'
;MARWARLSAIALLNCTLALAGCGNDGSSSAGSGGAGGTGGEGGPDPFGDYGVFLSLVPPGSADVNQGMIGDDPNSINQLPMYENLVFSDAFPTPGELHDDDLVPDYFKDEAFLPQSAFDAVETVTDGTHTARIGRDDFGVPHIFGDTREDVLFGTGYVTGTDRMFLVDVIRHFGRGRMSDFLGPSSSNYSTDTTLGTSAGYSEQELQDQIEQLATRLGMDGTQAQQDFDDFVDGINQYIDDIKSGAPGAEPVPIEYQLLNLELRPFTPRDGIAVVTLIFSFFATGGGAEDSQVR
;
A
#
# COMPACT_ATOMS: atom_id res chain seq x y z
N MET A 1 -29.47 -2.12 9.90
CA MET A 1 -28.39 -1.14 10.24
C MET A 1 -27.19 -1.79 10.94
N ALA A 2 -27.35 -2.70 11.93
CA ALA A 2 -26.21 -3.32 12.62
C ALA A 2 -25.38 -4.38 11.83
N ARG A 3 -25.91 -4.91 10.72
CA ARG A 3 -25.19 -5.89 9.87
C ARG A 3 -24.29 -5.25 8.79
N TRP A 4 -24.55 -4.01 8.41
CA TRP A 4 -23.76 -3.27 7.41
C TRP A 4 -22.47 -2.69 8.02
N ALA A 5 -22.50 -2.29 9.30
CA ALA A 5 -21.31 -1.84 10.02
C ALA A 5 -20.23 -2.93 10.23
N ARG A 6 -20.60 -4.22 10.21
CA ARG A 6 -19.65 -5.34 10.34
C ARG A 6 -18.94 -5.69 9.04
N LEU A 7 -19.54 -5.40 7.89
CA LEU A 7 -18.94 -5.65 6.57
C LEU A 7 -17.97 -4.54 6.17
N SER A 8 -18.22 -3.30 6.58
CA SER A 8 -17.34 -2.17 6.31
C SER A 8 -16.01 -2.25 7.06
N ALA A 9 -15.99 -2.75 8.31
CA ALA A 9 -14.76 -2.86 9.08
C ALA A 9 -13.78 -3.94 8.57
N ILE A 10 -14.30 -5.04 8.00
CA ILE A 10 -13.50 -6.18 7.51
C ILE A 10 -12.91 -5.89 6.11
N ALA A 11 -13.55 -5.03 5.31
CA ALA A 11 -13.04 -4.60 4.02
C ALA A 11 -11.85 -3.63 4.11
N LEU A 12 -11.66 -2.95 5.25
CA LEU A 12 -10.73 -1.82 5.38
C LEU A 12 -9.30 -2.19 5.75
N LEU A 13 -9.09 -3.35 6.37
CA LEU A 13 -7.75 -3.90 6.46
C LEU A 13 -7.29 -4.39 5.07
N ASN A 14 -8.21 -4.84 4.22
CA ASN A 14 -7.93 -5.40 2.89
C ASN A 14 -7.70 -4.37 1.77
N CYS A 15 -7.99 -3.08 1.97
CA CYS A 15 -7.67 -2.08 0.94
C CYS A 15 -6.22 -1.57 1.00
N THR A 16 -5.51 -1.83 2.10
CA THR A 16 -4.04 -1.85 2.15
C THR A 16 -3.46 -3.27 2.17
N LEU A 17 -4.20 -4.29 2.65
CA LEU A 17 -3.87 -5.73 2.52
C LEU A 17 -4.57 -6.40 1.32
N ALA A 18 -4.60 -5.78 0.13
CA ALA A 18 -5.11 -6.47 -1.06
C ALA A 18 -4.16 -7.56 -1.60
N LEU A 19 -3.20 -8.02 -0.79
CA LEU A 19 -2.38 -9.22 -1.01
C LEU A 19 -2.05 -9.91 0.34
N ALA A 20 -3.06 -10.33 1.11
CA ALA A 20 -2.91 -11.42 2.08
C ALA A 20 -4.29 -11.90 2.57
N GLY A 21 -4.84 -12.93 1.93
CA GLY A 21 -6.12 -13.52 2.30
C GLY A 21 -6.14 -15.03 2.10
N CYS A 22 -5.90 -15.75 3.18
CA CYS A 22 -5.81 -17.21 3.30
C CYS A 22 -7.04 -17.97 2.76
N GLY A 23 -6.78 -19.14 2.16
CA GLY A 23 -7.78 -20.14 1.83
C GLY A 23 -8.46 -20.75 3.05
N ASN A 24 -9.70 -21.21 2.86
CA ASN A 24 -10.39 -22.08 3.79
C ASN A 24 -11.05 -23.22 3.00
N ASP A 25 -10.74 -24.45 3.38
CA ASP A 25 -11.16 -25.68 2.72
C ASP A 25 -12.68 -25.84 2.71
N GLY A 26 -13.27 -25.82 1.52
CA GLY A 26 -14.68 -26.08 1.29
C GLY A 26 -14.88 -26.78 -0.05
N SER A 27 -14.89 -28.11 -0.03
CA SER A 27 -15.14 -28.95 -1.20
C SER A 27 -16.43 -28.58 -1.96
N SER A 28 -16.31 -28.20 -3.22
CA SER A 28 -17.42 -28.31 -4.19
C SER A 28 -16.91 -28.70 -5.58
N SER A 29 -17.50 -29.77 -6.08
CA SER A 29 -17.17 -30.52 -7.29
C SER A 29 -17.17 -29.72 -8.59
N ALA A 30 -16.12 -29.91 -9.38
CA ALA A 30 -15.96 -29.43 -10.74
C ALA A 30 -17.03 -29.95 -11.71
N GLY A 31 -17.55 -29.04 -12.54
CA GLY A 31 -18.21 -29.33 -13.81
C GLY A 31 -17.31 -28.86 -14.95
N SER A 32 -16.91 -29.79 -15.81
CA SER A 32 -15.96 -29.61 -16.91
C SER A 32 -16.46 -28.70 -18.04
N GLY A 33 -15.58 -27.85 -18.57
CA GLY A 33 -15.72 -27.22 -19.88
C GLY A 33 -14.35 -26.76 -20.36
N GLY A 34 -13.70 -27.57 -21.20
CA GLY A 34 -12.35 -27.31 -21.68
C GLY A 34 -12.28 -26.24 -22.77
N ALA A 35 -11.19 -25.48 -22.74
CA ALA A 35 -10.57 -24.84 -23.89
C ALA A 35 -9.07 -24.79 -23.58
N GLY A 36 -8.27 -25.46 -24.40
CA GLY A 36 -6.82 -25.55 -24.23
C GLY A 36 -6.12 -24.30 -24.74
N GLY A 37 -5.37 -23.66 -23.86
CA GLY A 37 -4.22 -22.82 -24.15
C GLY A 37 -3.04 -23.36 -23.35
N THR A 38 -1.98 -23.76 -24.02
CA THR A 38 -0.76 -24.26 -23.37
C THR A 38 0.15 -23.09 -23.04
N GLY A 39 -0.21 -22.30 -22.03
CA GLY A 39 0.72 -21.42 -21.32
C GLY A 39 1.13 -22.15 -20.03
N GLY A 40 2.34 -22.70 -20.00
CA GLY A 40 2.96 -23.33 -18.82
C GLY A 40 2.15 -24.42 -18.10
N GLU A 41 2.43 -25.70 -18.37
CA GLU A 41 2.15 -26.79 -17.43
C GLU A 41 3.07 -26.66 -16.19
N GLY A 42 2.85 -25.63 -15.37
CA GLY A 42 3.34 -25.59 -14.00
C GLY A 42 2.28 -26.21 -13.11
N GLY A 43 2.66 -27.11 -12.21
CA GLY A 43 1.82 -27.39 -11.05
C GLY A 43 1.54 -26.10 -10.26
N PRO A 44 0.81 -26.18 -9.14
CA PRO A 44 0.65 -25.01 -8.30
C PRO A 44 2.02 -24.36 -8.04
N ASP A 45 2.03 -23.04 -7.95
CA ASP A 45 3.18 -22.31 -7.44
C ASP A 45 3.61 -22.92 -6.07
N PRO A 46 4.79 -22.61 -5.53
CA PRO A 46 5.21 -23.20 -4.25
C PRO A 46 4.26 -22.90 -3.07
N PHE A 47 3.23 -22.07 -3.25
CA PHE A 47 2.18 -21.75 -2.28
C PHE A 47 0.84 -22.42 -2.55
N GLY A 48 0.70 -23.21 -3.62
CA GLY A 48 -0.55 -23.91 -3.92
C GLY A 48 -1.47 -23.17 -4.88
N ASP A 49 -1.04 -22.07 -5.50
CA ASP A 49 -1.88 -21.24 -6.37
C ASP A 49 -1.92 -21.75 -7.81
N TYR A 50 -3.10 -21.66 -8.42
CA TYR A 50 -3.40 -22.11 -9.78
C TYR A 50 -3.69 -20.93 -10.73
N GLY A 51 -3.58 -19.69 -10.26
CA GLY A 51 -3.87 -18.47 -11.02
C GLY A 51 -2.63 -17.80 -11.62
N VAL A 52 -2.81 -17.17 -12.78
CA VAL A 52 -1.87 -16.18 -13.30
C VAL A 52 -2.23 -14.83 -12.68
N PHE A 53 -1.30 -14.23 -11.93
CA PHE A 53 -1.47 -12.88 -11.37
C PHE A 53 -0.66 -11.91 -12.21
N LEU A 54 -1.37 -11.08 -12.98
CA LEU A 54 -0.75 -10.06 -13.82
C LEU A 54 -1.05 -8.68 -13.22
N SER A 55 0.00 -7.87 -13.13
CA SER A 55 -0.06 -6.54 -12.52
C SER A 55 0.67 -5.52 -13.39
N LEU A 56 0.31 -4.26 -13.21
CA LEU A 56 1.13 -3.12 -13.60
C LEU A 56 0.75 -1.92 -12.72
N VAL A 57 1.74 -1.12 -12.36
CA VAL A 57 1.58 0.12 -11.63
C VAL A 57 2.19 1.22 -12.49
N PRO A 58 1.41 2.06 -13.19
CA PRO A 58 1.99 3.00 -14.16
C PRO A 58 3.02 3.97 -13.55
N PRO A 59 2.83 4.47 -12.29
CA PRO A 59 3.84 5.25 -11.58
C PRO A 59 5.01 4.43 -10.98
N GLY A 60 5.15 3.14 -11.33
CA GLY A 60 6.17 2.27 -10.78
C GLY A 60 5.95 1.85 -9.32
N SER A 61 6.85 0.99 -8.83
CA SER A 61 6.75 0.36 -7.50
C SER A 61 7.51 1.11 -6.42
N ALA A 62 8.58 1.82 -6.81
CA ALA A 62 9.16 2.85 -5.96
C ALA A 62 8.38 4.15 -6.17
N ASP A 63 8.13 4.87 -5.07
CA ASP A 63 7.95 6.30 -5.20
C ASP A 63 9.32 6.95 -4.92
N VAL A 64 9.35 8.21 -5.22
CA VAL A 64 10.54 9.01 -5.23
C VAL A 64 11.05 9.39 -3.83
N ASN A 65 11.56 8.43 -3.07
CA ASN A 65 12.28 8.72 -1.81
C ASN A 65 13.56 9.59 -1.98
N GLN A 66 13.81 10.06 -3.21
CA GLN A 66 14.80 11.04 -3.63
C GLN A 66 14.16 12.33 -4.22
N GLY A 67 12.90 12.69 -3.92
CA GLY A 67 12.25 13.89 -4.47
C GLY A 67 11.02 13.59 -5.33
N MET A 68 9.94 14.39 -5.41
CA MET A 68 9.11 14.50 -6.67
C MET A 68 9.93 14.81 -7.98
N ILE A 69 11.25 14.70 -7.90
CA ILE A 69 12.39 15.04 -8.72
C ILE A 69 13.46 13.90 -8.64
N GLY A 70 13.12 12.69 -8.18
CA GLY A 70 14.04 11.57 -7.98
C GLY A 70 14.21 10.70 -9.23
N ASP A 71 15.40 10.09 -9.38
CA ASP A 71 15.80 9.24 -10.53
C ASP A 71 15.73 7.72 -10.21
N ASP A 72 14.87 7.28 -9.28
CA ASP A 72 14.75 5.84 -9.00
C ASP A 72 14.24 5.11 -10.25
N PRO A 73 14.99 4.12 -10.78
CA PRO A 73 14.61 3.42 -12.01
C PRO A 73 13.25 2.73 -11.90
N ASN A 74 12.81 2.37 -10.70
CA ASN A 74 11.53 1.70 -10.44
C ASN A 74 10.34 2.65 -10.31
N SER A 75 10.53 3.97 -10.48
CA SER A 75 9.43 4.97 -10.49
C SER A 75 8.75 5.12 -11.86
N ILE A 76 9.36 4.63 -12.94
CA ILE A 76 8.80 4.72 -14.30
C ILE A 76 9.01 3.46 -15.16
N ASN A 77 9.65 2.41 -14.63
CA ASN A 77 9.96 1.18 -15.38
C ASN A 77 8.72 0.41 -15.85
N GLN A 78 7.54 0.69 -15.32
CA GLN A 78 6.26 0.09 -15.71
C GLN A 78 5.43 0.99 -16.64
N LEU A 79 5.85 2.24 -16.86
CA LEU A 79 5.15 3.16 -17.76
C LEU A 79 5.07 2.64 -19.22
N PRO A 80 6.11 2.00 -19.80
CA PRO A 80 6.01 1.44 -21.15
C PRO A 80 4.91 0.39 -21.30
N MET A 81 4.67 -0.45 -20.27
CA MET A 81 3.58 -1.44 -20.28
C MET A 81 2.21 -0.73 -20.32
N TYR A 82 2.07 0.35 -19.55
CA TYR A 82 0.85 1.17 -19.58
C TYR A 82 0.66 1.90 -20.91
N GLU A 83 1.74 2.42 -21.52
CA GLU A 83 1.68 3.03 -22.85
C GLU A 83 1.21 2.02 -23.91
N ASN A 84 1.66 0.77 -23.83
CA ASN A 84 1.20 -0.30 -24.72
C ASN A 84 -0.30 -0.58 -24.57
N LEU A 85 -0.84 -0.47 -23.36
CA LEU A 85 -2.28 -0.61 -23.10
C LEU A 85 -3.12 0.58 -23.59
N VAL A 86 -2.58 1.80 -23.62
CA VAL A 86 -3.37 3.01 -23.93
C VAL A 86 -3.22 3.42 -25.39
N PHE A 87 -2.01 3.34 -25.93
CA PHE A 87 -1.64 4.03 -27.17
C PHE A 87 -1.12 3.11 -28.26
N SER A 88 -1.13 1.78 -28.08
CA SER A 88 -0.58 0.92 -29.12
C SER A 88 -1.37 1.05 -30.43
N ASP A 89 -0.67 1.46 -31.48
CA ASP A 89 -1.04 1.21 -32.90
C ASP A 89 -1.21 -0.29 -33.16
N ALA A 90 -0.64 -1.08 -32.26
CA ALA A 90 -0.70 -2.51 -32.09
C ALA A 90 -1.66 -2.89 -30.95
N PHE A 91 -2.85 -2.27 -30.85
CA PHE A 91 -3.96 -3.02 -30.27
C PHE A 91 -4.23 -4.14 -31.26
N PRO A 92 -3.80 -5.40 -30.99
CA PRO A 92 -4.24 -6.54 -31.77
C PRO A 92 -5.75 -6.42 -31.95
N THR A 93 -6.19 -6.71 -33.17
CA THR A 93 -7.62 -6.73 -33.47
C THR A 93 -8.30 -7.58 -32.41
N PRO A 94 -9.45 -7.18 -31.82
CA PRO A 94 -10.11 -7.98 -30.80
C PRO A 94 -10.19 -9.46 -31.22
N GLY A 95 -9.49 -10.34 -30.49
CA GLY A 95 -9.28 -11.75 -30.86
C GLY A 95 -7.86 -12.15 -31.30
N GLU A 96 -6.91 -11.21 -31.37
CA GLU A 96 -5.49 -11.47 -31.70
C GLU A 96 -4.54 -11.45 -30.49
N LEU A 97 -5.00 -11.01 -29.30
CA LEU A 97 -4.26 -11.20 -28.03
C LEU A 97 -4.34 -12.64 -27.58
N HIS A 98 -3.18 -13.22 -27.30
CA HIS A 98 -3.03 -14.49 -26.61
C HIS A 98 -2.35 -14.26 -25.26
N ASP A 99 -2.49 -15.23 -24.35
CA ASP A 99 -1.93 -15.14 -22.99
C ASP A 99 -0.41 -14.90 -23.01
N ASP A 100 0.29 -15.49 -23.99
CA ASP A 100 1.75 -15.32 -24.18
C ASP A 100 2.15 -13.90 -24.63
N ASP A 101 1.21 -13.10 -25.13
CA ASP A 101 1.46 -11.71 -25.55
C ASP A 101 1.40 -10.75 -24.35
N LEU A 102 0.84 -11.16 -23.21
CA LEU A 102 0.55 -10.28 -22.08
C LEU A 102 1.80 -9.88 -21.30
N VAL A 103 2.78 -10.78 -21.17
CA VAL A 103 4.01 -10.58 -20.40
C VAL A 103 5.22 -10.69 -21.35
N PRO A 104 6.18 -9.75 -21.32
CA PRO A 104 6.28 -8.60 -20.42
C PRO A 104 5.67 -7.30 -20.99
N ASP A 105 5.05 -7.36 -22.18
CA ASP A 105 4.76 -6.13 -22.95
C ASP A 105 3.59 -5.32 -22.39
N TYR A 106 2.62 -5.94 -21.71
CA TYR A 106 1.44 -5.25 -21.15
C TYR A 106 1.34 -5.37 -19.63
N PHE A 107 1.87 -6.45 -19.05
CA PHE A 107 1.84 -6.72 -17.61
C PHE A 107 3.15 -7.37 -17.16
N LYS A 108 3.40 -7.30 -15.86
CA LYS A 108 4.37 -8.15 -15.17
C LYS A 108 3.66 -9.28 -14.43
N ASP A 109 4.39 -10.37 -14.21
CA ASP A 109 3.97 -11.45 -13.31
C ASP A 109 4.07 -10.94 -11.85
N GLU A 110 3.07 -11.29 -11.04
CA GLU A 110 2.96 -10.96 -9.62
C GLU A 110 2.58 -12.21 -8.79
N ALA A 111 2.95 -13.39 -9.28
CA ALA A 111 2.80 -14.62 -8.50
C ALA A 111 3.53 -14.51 -7.16
N PHE A 112 3.03 -15.24 -6.15
CA PHE A 112 3.76 -15.35 -4.89
C PHE A 112 5.04 -16.15 -5.13
N LEU A 113 6.19 -15.53 -4.90
CA LEU A 113 7.50 -16.14 -5.09
C LEU A 113 8.08 -16.63 -3.75
N PRO A 114 8.72 -17.81 -3.71
CA PRO A 114 9.39 -18.29 -2.51
C PRO A 114 10.64 -17.45 -2.27
N GLN A 115 11.13 -17.39 -1.02
CA GLN A 115 12.34 -16.65 -0.68
C GLN A 115 13.56 -17.03 -1.55
N SER A 116 13.64 -18.27 -2.03
CA SER A 116 14.72 -18.75 -2.91
C SER A 116 14.68 -18.22 -4.33
N ALA A 117 13.63 -17.50 -4.73
CA ALA A 117 13.51 -16.88 -6.04
C ALA A 117 14.25 -15.55 -6.17
N PHE A 118 14.74 -14.99 -5.06
CA PHE A 118 15.39 -13.68 -5.03
C PHE A 118 16.91 -13.82 -4.91
N ASP A 119 17.64 -13.05 -5.71
CA ASP A 119 19.11 -13.00 -5.66
C ASP A 119 19.63 -12.45 -4.33
N ALA A 120 18.89 -11.53 -3.72
CA ALA A 120 19.17 -10.94 -2.43
C ALA A 120 17.90 -10.85 -1.59
N VAL A 121 18.04 -11.18 -0.31
CA VAL A 121 16.99 -11.03 0.69
C VAL A 121 17.55 -10.30 1.90
N GLU A 122 17.04 -9.09 2.13
CA GLU A 122 17.37 -8.29 3.30
C GLU A 122 16.65 -8.85 4.53
N THR A 123 17.29 -8.84 5.69
CA THR A 123 16.64 -9.17 6.97
C THR A 123 16.60 -7.92 7.82
N VAL A 124 15.40 -7.55 8.26
CA VAL A 124 15.12 -6.35 9.04
C VAL A 124 14.52 -6.76 10.39
N THR A 125 14.97 -6.12 11.46
CA THR A 125 14.49 -6.40 12.82
C THR A 125 14.60 -5.16 13.70
N ASP A 126 13.62 -4.96 14.58
CA ASP A 126 13.63 -4.00 15.69
C ASP A 126 13.96 -4.67 17.04
N GLY A 127 14.30 -5.96 17.03
CA GLY A 127 14.52 -6.81 18.20
C GLY A 127 13.29 -7.58 18.69
N THR A 128 12.09 -7.21 18.26
CA THR A 128 10.81 -7.90 18.55
C THR A 128 10.20 -8.57 17.33
N HIS A 129 10.30 -7.92 16.16
CA HIS A 129 9.85 -8.38 14.86
C HIS A 129 11.05 -8.80 14.01
N THR A 130 10.86 -9.74 13.09
CA THR A 130 11.85 -10.11 12.08
C THR A 130 11.20 -10.36 10.73
N ALA A 131 11.42 -9.45 9.79
CA ALA A 131 10.97 -9.58 8.41
C ALA A 131 12.15 -9.84 7.46
N ARG A 132 11.89 -10.59 6.40
CA ARG A 132 12.81 -10.82 5.29
C ARG A 132 12.19 -10.24 4.02
N ILE A 133 12.94 -9.46 3.27
CA ILE A 133 12.43 -8.71 2.11
C ILE A 133 13.26 -9.06 0.89
N GLY A 134 12.62 -9.67 -0.11
CA GLY A 134 13.15 -9.81 -1.47
C GLY A 134 12.49 -8.79 -2.38
N ARG A 135 13.19 -8.32 -3.42
CA ARG A 135 12.60 -7.44 -4.45
C ARG A 135 12.73 -8.06 -5.82
N ASP A 136 11.66 -8.00 -6.60
CA ASP A 136 11.66 -8.45 -8.00
C ASP A 136 12.41 -7.44 -8.91
N ASP A 137 12.48 -7.75 -10.20
CA ASP A 137 13.13 -6.91 -11.22
C ASP A 137 12.47 -5.53 -11.40
N PHE A 138 11.26 -5.34 -10.87
CA PHE A 138 10.52 -4.08 -10.90
C PHE A 138 10.58 -3.31 -9.58
N GLY A 139 11.33 -3.83 -8.59
CA GLY A 139 11.46 -3.25 -7.26
C GLY A 139 10.30 -3.58 -6.31
N VAL A 140 9.41 -4.51 -6.68
CA VAL A 140 8.25 -4.89 -5.85
C VAL A 140 8.71 -5.70 -4.64
N PRO A 141 8.38 -5.28 -3.41
CA PRO A 141 8.78 -6.01 -2.21
C PRO A 141 7.93 -7.26 -1.98
N HIS A 142 8.59 -8.40 -1.82
CA HIS A 142 8.02 -9.63 -1.28
C HIS A 142 8.49 -9.81 0.17
N ILE A 143 7.53 -9.86 1.09
CA ILE A 143 7.79 -9.84 2.53
C ILE A 143 7.54 -11.23 3.11
N PHE A 144 8.52 -11.76 3.82
CA PHE A 144 8.45 -13.05 4.50
C PHE A 144 8.63 -12.85 6.01
N GLY A 145 7.66 -13.31 6.79
CA GLY A 145 7.68 -13.33 8.25
C GLY A 145 7.24 -14.69 8.79
N ASP A 146 7.61 -15.02 10.02
CA ASP A 146 7.16 -16.27 10.65
C ASP A 146 5.79 -16.08 11.32
N THR A 147 5.43 -14.83 11.64
CA THR A 147 4.12 -14.44 12.15
C THR A 147 3.46 -13.33 11.31
N ARG A 148 2.20 -13.01 11.63
CA ARG A 148 1.46 -11.91 11.00
C ARG A 148 2.10 -10.56 11.34
N GLU A 149 2.51 -10.41 12.59
CA GLU A 149 3.18 -9.23 13.14
C GLU A 149 4.48 -8.94 12.38
N ASP A 150 5.30 -9.98 12.13
CA ASP A 150 6.52 -9.85 11.30
C ASP A 150 6.22 -9.35 9.88
N VAL A 151 5.17 -9.86 9.24
CA VAL A 151 4.80 -9.46 7.88
C VAL A 151 4.27 -8.02 7.85
N LEU A 152 3.48 -7.62 8.85
CA LEU A 152 2.97 -6.24 8.93
C LEU A 152 4.08 -5.24 9.25
N PHE A 153 4.99 -5.59 10.14
CA PHE A 153 6.24 -4.86 10.36
C PHE A 153 7.03 -4.71 9.06
N GLY A 154 7.26 -5.80 8.32
CA GLY A 154 7.95 -5.73 7.02
C GLY A 154 7.21 -4.86 6.00
N THR A 155 5.87 -4.88 6.01
CA THR A 155 5.03 -4.02 5.16
C THR A 155 5.21 -2.55 5.49
N GLY A 156 5.26 -2.21 6.77
CA GLY A 156 5.56 -0.85 7.23
C GLY A 156 6.95 -0.39 6.82
N TYR A 157 7.95 -1.25 6.99
CA TYR A 157 9.34 -0.96 6.63
C TYR A 157 9.47 -0.61 5.14
N VAL A 158 8.97 -1.47 4.24
CA VAL A 158 9.05 -1.21 2.79
C VAL A 158 8.20 -0.01 2.36
N THR A 159 7.10 0.28 3.06
CA THR A 159 6.34 1.52 2.85
C THR A 159 7.21 2.74 3.10
N GLY A 160 8.01 2.71 4.17
CA GLY A 160 9.04 3.72 4.42
C GLY A 160 10.11 3.73 3.33
N THR A 161 10.67 2.57 2.97
CA THR A 161 11.73 2.42 1.96
C THR A 161 11.34 2.91 0.58
N ASP A 162 10.07 2.85 0.23
CA ASP A 162 9.61 3.19 -1.12
C ASP A 162 8.89 4.54 -1.17
N ARG A 163 8.24 5.00 -0.09
CA ARG A 163 7.29 6.12 -0.12
C ARG A 163 7.32 7.07 1.08
N MET A 164 8.44 7.16 1.81
CA MET A 164 8.56 7.94 3.06
C MET A 164 7.98 9.36 2.97
N PHE A 165 8.44 10.15 1.98
CA PHE A 165 7.96 11.54 1.88
C PHE A 165 6.47 11.60 1.54
N LEU A 166 5.99 10.74 0.64
CA LEU A 166 4.57 10.65 0.30
C LEU A 166 3.72 10.30 1.51
N VAL A 167 4.08 9.27 2.28
CA VAL A 167 3.30 8.87 3.47
C VAL A 167 3.32 9.94 4.56
N ASP A 168 4.39 10.72 4.67
CA ASP A 168 4.46 11.88 5.56
C ASP A 168 3.51 13.01 5.10
N VAL A 169 3.51 13.32 3.80
CA VAL A 169 2.55 14.26 3.20
C VAL A 169 1.11 13.82 3.46
N ILE A 170 0.80 12.55 3.23
CA ILE A 170 -0.58 12.02 3.36
C ILE A 170 -1.05 12.05 4.83
N ARG A 171 -0.20 11.78 5.84
CA ARG A 171 -0.61 11.91 7.26
C ARG A 171 -0.87 13.36 7.67
N HIS A 172 -0.21 14.33 7.04
CA HIS A 172 -0.45 15.75 7.23
C HIS A 172 -1.70 16.22 6.49
N PHE A 173 -1.91 15.71 5.28
CA PHE A 173 -3.15 15.92 4.54
C PHE A 173 -4.32 15.39 5.35
N GLY A 174 -4.29 14.14 5.85
CA GLY A 174 -5.38 13.57 6.65
C GLY A 174 -5.74 14.31 7.95
N ARG A 175 -4.92 15.28 8.37
CA ARG A 175 -5.20 16.19 9.49
C ARG A 175 -5.67 17.58 9.06
N GLY A 176 -5.68 17.87 7.77
CA GLY A 176 -5.91 19.21 7.22
C GLY A 176 -4.80 20.17 7.63
N ARG A 177 -3.54 19.71 7.58
CA ARG A 177 -2.34 20.48 7.98
C ARG A 177 -1.27 20.52 6.90
N MET A 178 -1.66 20.53 5.64
CA MET A 178 -0.72 20.69 4.53
C MET A 178 -0.09 22.08 4.49
N SER A 179 -0.81 23.13 4.88
CA SER A 179 -0.25 24.49 4.92
C SER A 179 0.83 24.65 5.99
N ASP A 180 0.73 23.88 7.09
CA ASP A 180 1.76 23.80 8.12
C ASP A 180 2.98 22.99 7.65
N PHE A 181 2.77 21.94 6.84
CA PHE A 181 3.83 21.01 6.42
C PHE A 181 4.52 21.43 5.12
N LEU A 182 3.77 21.65 4.03
CA LEU A 182 4.29 22.03 2.71
C LEU A 182 4.36 23.56 2.51
N GLY A 183 3.90 24.33 3.50
CA GLY A 183 3.95 25.79 3.49
C GLY A 183 2.66 26.48 3.01
N PRO A 184 2.58 27.81 3.20
CA PRO A 184 1.35 28.58 3.15
C PRO A 184 0.94 28.99 1.72
N SER A 185 0.57 28.01 0.88
CA SER A 185 -0.02 28.29 -0.43
C SER A 185 -1.54 28.41 -0.34
N SER A 186 -2.17 29.16 -1.25
CA SER A 186 -3.64 29.23 -1.33
C SER A 186 -4.28 27.86 -1.54
N SER A 187 -3.61 26.98 -2.31
CA SER A 187 -4.03 25.61 -2.52
C SER A 187 -4.00 24.80 -1.22
N ASN A 188 -2.90 24.87 -0.45
CA ASN A 188 -2.76 24.14 0.80
C ASN A 188 -3.78 24.61 1.84
N TYR A 189 -4.01 25.92 1.97
CA TYR A 189 -5.05 26.46 2.84
C TYR A 189 -6.45 26.00 2.43
N SER A 190 -6.73 25.95 1.13
CA SER A 190 -8.01 25.45 0.62
C SER A 190 -8.20 23.98 0.99
N THR A 191 -7.19 23.14 0.77
CA THR A 191 -7.25 21.72 1.12
C THR A 191 -7.44 21.50 2.62
N ASP A 192 -6.70 22.25 3.46
CA ASP A 192 -6.82 22.18 4.91
C ASP A 192 -8.22 22.57 5.37
N THR A 193 -8.80 23.64 4.79
CA THR A 193 -10.15 24.09 5.09
C THR A 193 -11.21 23.08 4.65
N THR A 194 -11.05 22.51 3.45
CA THR A 194 -11.96 21.50 2.92
C THR A 194 -11.98 20.27 3.80
N LEU A 195 -10.81 19.71 4.12
CA LEU A 195 -10.76 18.53 4.98
C LEU A 195 -11.20 18.83 6.41
N GLY A 196 -10.80 19.97 6.97
CA GLY A 196 -11.24 20.39 8.30
C GLY A 196 -12.77 20.52 8.40
N THR A 197 -13.45 20.87 7.30
CA THR A 197 -14.91 20.97 7.25
C THR A 197 -15.61 19.62 7.04
N SER A 198 -15.06 18.74 6.20
CA SER A 198 -15.70 17.48 5.83
C SER A 198 -15.33 16.29 6.71
N ALA A 199 -14.10 16.27 7.24
CA ALA A 199 -13.51 15.12 7.94
C ALA A 199 -12.43 15.54 8.96
N GLY A 200 -12.53 16.74 9.54
CA GLY A 200 -11.59 17.22 10.53
C GLY A 200 -11.77 16.53 11.89
N TYR A 201 -10.74 15.82 12.35
CA TYR A 201 -10.69 15.25 13.70
C TYR A 201 -9.53 15.84 14.49
N SER A 202 -9.77 16.09 15.77
CA SER A 202 -8.72 16.43 16.73
C SER A 202 -7.85 15.22 17.07
N GLU A 203 -6.65 15.46 17.58
CA GLU A 203 -5.75 14.40 18.04
C GLU A 203 -6.36 13.49 19.10
N GLN A 204 -7.22 14.04 19.97
CA GLN A 204 -7.95 13.24 20.96
C GLN A 204 -8.99 12.36 20.30
N GLU A 205 -9.73 12.86 19.31
CA GLU A 205 -10.74 12.04 18.61
C GLU A 205 -10.09 10.94 17.76
N LEU A 206 -8.90 11.18 17.19
CA LEU A 206 -8.13 10.12 16.53
C LEU A 206 -7.70 9.05 17.53
N GLN A 207 -7.25 9.44 18.72
CA GLN A 207 -6.91 8.51 19.80
C GLN A 207 -8.13 7.71 20.27
N ASP A 208 -9.26 8.39 20.50
CA ASP A 208 -10.51 7.76 20.94
C ASP A 208 -11.01 6.72 19.92
N GLN A 209 -10.80 6.95 18.63
CA GLN A 209 -11.14 5.97 17.59
C GLN A 209 -10.35 4.68 17.73
N ILE A 210 -9.05 4.76 18.01
CA ILE A 210 -8.17 3.61 18.23
C ILE A 210 -8.63 2.84 19.46
N GLU A 211 -8.80 3.52 20.59
CA GLU A 211 -9.17 2.91 21.86
C GLU A 211 -10.56 2.23 21.81
N GLN A 212 -11.42 2.70 20.92
CA GLN A 212 -12.75 2.13 20.73
C GLN A 212 -12.78 0.93 19.79
N LEU A 213 -11.70 0.62 19.04
CA LEU A 213 -11.67 -0.49 18.09
C LEU A 213 -12.05 -1.82 18.75
N ALA A 214 -11.33 -2.20 19.82
CA ALA A 214 -11.58 -3.44 20.55
C ALA A 214 -13.01 -3.48 21.13
N THR A 215 -13.52 -2.35 21.62
CA THR A 215 -14.88 -2.27 22.18
C THR A 215 -15.95 -2.41 21.09
N ARG A 216 -15.75 -1.81 19.92
CA ARG A 216 -16.73 -1.78 18.83
C ARG A 216 -16.71 -3.05 17.97
N LEU A 217 -15.54 -3.64 17.78
CA LEU A 217 -15.31 -4.75 16.84
C LEU A 217 -14.89 -6.04 17.54
N GLY A 218 -14.69 -6.04 18.87
CA GLY A 218 -14.32 -7.22 19.63
C GLY A 218 -12.90 -7.70 19.32
N MET A 219 -12.74 -9.00 19.09
CA MET A 219 -11.46 -9.61 18.75
C MET A 219 -10.87 -9.02 17.47
N ASP A 220 -11.70 -8.79 16.45
CA ASP A 220 -11.25 -8.18 15.19
C ASP A 220 -10.69 -6.77 15.41
N GLY A 221 -11.28 -6.00 16.32
CA GLY A 221 -10.78 -4.67 16.67
C GLY A 221 -9.46 -4.69 17.45
N THR A 222 -9.29 -5.72 18.29
CA THR A 222 -8.03 -5.93 19.02
C THR A 222 -6.91 -6.32 18.05
N GLN A 223 -7.21 -7.25 17.13
CA GLN A 223 -6.26 -7.63 16.09
C GLN A 223 -5.92 -6.46 15.17
N ALA A 224 -6.91 -5.69 14.71
CA ALA A 224 -6.67 -4.54 13.85
C ALA A 224 -5.80 -3.47 14.54
N GLN A 225 -5.97 -3.27 15.85
CA GLN A 225 -5.11 -2.36 16.60
C GLN A 225 -3.67 -2.84 16.62
N GLN A 226 -3.44 -4.12 16.93
CA GLN A 226 -2.10 -4.70 16.94
C GLN A 226 -1.46 -4.66 15.54
N ASP A 227 -2.23 -5.00 14.51
CA ASP A 227 -1.78 -4.92 13.12
C ASP A 227 -1.31 -3.50 12.72
N PHE A 228 -2.00 -2.47 13.21
CA PHE A 228 -1.60 -1.08 12.99
C PHE A 228 -0.32 -0.71 13.75
N ASP A 229 -0.17 -1.20 14.98
CA ASP A 229 1.02 -0.97 15.80
C ASP A 229 2.25 -1.59 15.11
N ASP A 230 2.16 -2.86 14.69
CA ASP A 230 3.25 -3.57 14.02
C ASP A 230 3.66 -2.88 12.70
N PHE A 231 2.69 -2.43 11.91
CA PHE A 231 2.94 -1.66 10.69
C PHE A 231 3.63 -0.32 10.97
N VAL A 232 3.23 0.39 12.02
CA VAL A 232 3.86 1.67 12.42
C VAL A 232 5.28 1.43 12.94
N ASP A 233 5.51 0.35 13.67
CA ASP A 233 6.85 -0.04 14.14
C ASP A 233 7.78 -0.31 12.95
N GLY A 234 7.27 -0.94 11.89
CA GLY A 234 7.99 -1.11 10.62
C GLY A 234 8.43 0.21 9.98
N ILE A 235 7.52 1.18 9.85
CA ILE A 235 7.84 2.52 9.32
C ILE A 235 8.91 3.19 10.20
N ASN A 236 8.75 3.10 11.51
CA ASN A 236 9.65 3.74 12.47
C ASN A 236 11.04 3.10 12.46
N GLN A 237 11.14 1.78 12.28
CA GLN A 237 12.43 1.11 12.10
C GLN A 237 13.17 1.68 10.88
N TYR A 238 12.49 1.86 9.74
CA TYR A 238 13.12 2.48 8.57
C TYR A 238 13.52 3.95 8.83
N ILE A 239 12.71 4.72 9.58
CA ILE A 239 13.09 6.09 9.98
C ILE A 239 14.38 6.09 10.80
N ASP A 240 14.54 5.14 11.73
CA ASP A 240 15.74 5.02 12.54
C ASP A 240 16.95 4.60 11.71
N ASP A 241 16.76 3.71 10.73
CA ASP A 241 17.82 3.25 9.82
C ASP A 241 18.33 4.38 8.92
N ILE A 242 17.45 5.16 8.28
CA ILE A 242 17.89 6.29 7.44
C ILE A 242 18.53 7.43 8.25
N LYS A 243 18.10 7.64 9.51
CA LYS A 243 18.69 8.66 10.39
C LYS A 243 20.03 8.25 10.95
N SER A 244 20.22 6.95 11.22
CA SER A 244 21.48 6.40 11.71
C SER A 244 22.49 6.14 10.59
N GLY A 245 22.04 6.12 9.33
CA GLY A 245 22.85 5.74 8.18
C GLY A 245 23.16 4.25 8.19
N ALA A 246 22.18 3.42 8.55
CA ALA A 246 22.31 1.97 8.56
C ALA A 246 22.76 1.46 7.17
N PRO A 247 23.57 0.39 7.11
CA PRO A 247 24.01 -0.16 5.83
C PRO A 247 22.81 -0.54 4.94
N GLY A 248 22.77 0.00 3.71
CA GLY A 248 21.68 -0.25 2.76
C GLY A 248 20.52 0.74 2.87
N ALA A 249 20.46 1.57 3.91
CA ALA A 249 19.47 2.63 4.02
C ALA A 249 19.84 3.82 3.12
N GLU A 250 18.87 4.29 2.32
CA GLU A 250 19.02 5.52 1.56
C GLU A 250 19.13 6.75 2.48
N PRO A 251 19.73 7.86 2.04
CA PRO A 251 19.69 9.12 2.77
C PRO A 251 18.24 9.57 3.01
N VAL A 252 18.03 10.35 4.08
CA VAL A 252 16.76 11.05 4.31
C VAL A 252 16.33 11.79 3.02
N PRO A 253 15.07 11.64 2.56
CA PRO A 253 14.61 12.23 1.30
C PRO A 253 14.92 13.72 1.18
N ILE A 254 15.31 14.15 -0.01
CA ILE A 254 15.83 15.51 -0.25
C ILE A 254 14.82 16.60 0.08
N GLU A 255 13.51 16.31 0.01
CA GLU A 255 12.44 17.24 0.36
C GLU A 255 12.52 17.71 1.80
N TYR A 256 12.95 16.85 2.73
CA TYR A 256 13.13 17.27 4.13
C TYR A 256 14.18 18.38 4.24
N GLN A 257 15.24 18.32 3.43
CA GLN A 257 16.27 19.36 3.40
C GLN A 257 15.77 20.61 2.67
N LEU A 258 15.12 20.46 1.51
CA LEU A 258 14.65 21.57 0.68
C LEU A 258 13.53 22.37 1.34
N LEU A 259 12.64 21.70 2.06
CA LEU A 259 11.50 22.30 2.76
C LEU A 259 11.80 22.61 4.23
N ASN A 260 13.02 22.29 4.71
CA ASN A 260 13.43 22.44 6.10
C ASN A 260 12.44 21.77 7.08
N LEU A 261 12.13 20.51 6.79
CA LEU A 261 11.21 19.67 7.56
C LEU A 261 11.98 18.67 8.43
N GLU A 262 11.37 18.33 9.56
CA GLU A 262 11.86 17.28 10.44
C GLU A 262 11.09 15.99 10.15
N LEU A 263 11.81 14.92 9.79
CA LEU A 263 11.22 13.59 9.73
C LEU A 263 10.95 13.08 11.14
N ARG A 264 9.67 12.98 11.51
CA ARG A 264 9.22 12.54 12.84
C ARG A 264 8.68 11.11 12.79
N PRO A 265 8.86 10.33 13.88
CA PRO A 265 8.26 9.00 14.00
C PRO A 265 6.75 9.02 13.75
N PHE A 266 6.25 7.94 13.18
CA PHE A 266 4.83 7.66 13.00
C PHE A 266 4.23 7.10 14.29
N THR A 267 2.93 7.33 14.43
CA THR A 267 2.09 6.84 15.51
C THR A 267 0.83 6.22 14.91
N PRO A 268 0.11 5.35 15.63
CA PRO A 268 -1.15 4.78 15.15
C PRO A 268 -2.21 5.83 14.76
N ARG A 269 -2.17 7.02 15.39
CA ARG A 269 -3.03 8.16 15.01
C ARG A 269 -2.78 8.65 13.59
N ASP A 270 -1.55 8.52 13.08
CA ASP A 270 -1.24 8.85 11.68
C ASP A 270 -2.01 7.95 10.72
N GLY A 271 -2.08 6.64 11.02
CA GLY A 271 -2.88 5.70 10.25
C GLY A 271 -4.37 6.07 10.21
N ILE A 272 -4.96 6.42 11.36
CA ILE A 272 -6.37 6.85 11.42
C ILE A 272 -6.61 8.15 10.65
N ALA A 273 -5.67 9.09 10.66
CA ALA A 273 -5.76 10.31 9.87
C ALA A 273 -5.75 10.01 8.36
N VAL A 274 -4.90 9.08 7.90
CA VAL A 274 -4.89 8.63 6.50
C VAL A 274 -6.19 7.91 6.12
N VAL A 275 -6.69 7.02 6.98
CA VAL A 275 -7.98 6.36 6.76
C VAL A 275 -9.11 7.37 6.65
N THR A 276 -9.13 8.38 7.53
CA THR A 276 -10.09 9.50 7.50
C THR A 276 -10.05 10.23 6.16
N LEU A 277 -8.85 10.53 5.65
CA LEU A 277 -8.67 11.18 4.35
C LEU A 277 -9.31 10.34 3.23
N ILE A 278 -8.98 9.06 3.17
CA ILE A 278 -9.51 8.13 2.16
C ILE A 278 -11.05 8.11 2.21
N PHE A 279 -11.62 7.99 3.41
CA PHE A 279 -13.07 8.04 3.61
C PHE A 279 -13.68 9.37 3.16
N SER A 280 -13.00 10.48 3.40
CA SER A 280 -13.51 11.79 2.99
C SER A 280 -13.71 11.88 1.48
N PHE A 281 -12.82 11.27 0.68
CA PHE A 281 -12.96 11.24 -0.78
C PHE A 281 -14.19 10.45 -1.22
N PHE A 282 -14.42 9.27 -0.63
CA PHE A 282 -15.59 8.46 -0.97
C PHE A 282 -16.90 9.05 -0.45
N ALA A 283 -16.87 9.69 0.72
CA ALA A 283 -18.05 10.29 1.33
C ALA A 283 -18.48 11.59 0.64
N THR A 284 -17.53 12.40 0.17
CA THR A 284 -17.82 13.68 -0.50
C THR A 284 -17.90 13.58 -2.02
N GLY A 285 -17.14 12.67 -2.64
CA GLY A 285 -17.00 12.56 -4.10
C GLY A 285 -18.14 11.83 -4.83
N GLY A 286 -19.06 11.19 -4.12
CA GLY A 286 -20.03 10.26 -4.72
C GLY A 286 -21.32 10.85 -5.32
N GLY A 287 -21.64 12.12 -5.08
CA GLY A 287 -22.89 12.68 -5.60
C GLY A 287 -23.30 14.06 -5.10
N ALA A 288 -22.48 14.74 -4.29
CA ALA A 288 -22.84 16.00 -3.64
C ALA A 288 -24.17 15.90 -2.87
N GLU A 289 -24.46 14.74 -2.26
CA GLU A 289 -25.72 14.48 -1.57
C GLU A 289 -25.94 15.49 -0.42
N ASP A 290 -24.86 15.95 0.21
CA ASP A 290 -24.84 17.04 1.19
C ASP A 290 -25.42 18.36 0.64
N SER A 291 -25.22 18.63 -0.65
CA SER A 291 -25.77 19.80 -1.34
C SER A 291 -27.19 19.60 -1.87
N GLN A 292 -27.66 18.35 -1.95
CA GLN A 292 -28.98 18.00 -2.50
C GLN A 292 -30.09 17.96 -1.44
N VAL A 293 -29.76 17.91 -0.15
CA VAL A 293 -30.74 18.02 0.94
C VAL A 293 -30.90 19.50 1.33
N ARG A 294 -31.71 20.25 0.56
CA ARG A 294 -32.22 21.58 0.93
C ARG A 294 -33.75 21.58 0.98
#